data_AF-A0A2V7WXX1-F1
#
_entry.id   AF-A0A2V7WXX1-F1
#
_cell.length_a   1.000
_cell.length_b   1.000
_cell.length_c   1.000
_cell.angle_alpha   90.00
_cell.angle_beta   90.00
_cell.angle_gamma   90.00
#
_symmetry.space_group_name_H-M   'P 1'
#
loop_
_entity.id
_entity.type
_entity.pdbx_description
1 polymer ?
#
loop_
_entity_poly.entity_id
_entity_poly.type
_entity_poly.pdbx_seq_one_letter_code
_entity_poly.pdbx_strand_id
1 'polypeptide(L)'
;MTSTQVLVAVAAVVALIVVLAVALALRKRHTRTLADRFGPEYDRALETAGERAKAEAELDARTKRVEHLPIRPLTTTEHERFAGLWRSAQERFVDSPPAAVAEADQLVTEVMRVRGYPMTDFEQRAADLSVVHPQLVTNYRAAHAIAVNSAGQQASTEDLRQAMVHYRALFEELLGAPASEPELVAH
;
A
#
# COMPACT_ATOMS: atom_id res chain seq x y z
N MET A 1 23.74 39.63 40.22
CA MET A 1 24.00 38.75 39.05
C MET A 1 25.26 39.25 38.38
N THR A 2 26.33 38.44 38.34
CA THR A 2 27.56 38.84 37.64
C THR A 2 27.37 38.71 36.12
N SER A 3 28.09 39.50 35.32
CA SER A 3 27.99 39.44 33.84
C SER A 3 28.15 38.02 33.29
N THR A 4 28.96 37.19 33.97
CA THR A 4 29.14 35.76 33.65
C THR A 4 27.86 34.94 33.85
N GLN A 5 27.11 35.17 34.93
CA GLN A 5 25.82 34.49 35.18
C GLN A 5 24.77 34.85 34.12
N VAL A 6 24.74 36.13 33.70
CA VAL A 6 23.86 36.58 32.61
C VAL A 6 24.23 35.89 31.29
N LEU A 7 25.53 35.82 30.97
CA LEU A 7 26.00 35.21 29.73
C LEU A 7 25.71 33.69 29.68
N VAL A 8 25.92 32.99 30.80
CA VAL A 8 25.59 31.56 30.92
C VAL A 8 24.08 31.33 30.80
N ALA A 9 23.26 32.15 31.44
CA ALA A 9 21.80 32.04 31.33
C ALA A 9 21.32 32.27 29.89
N VAL A 10 21.86 33.29 29.21
CA VAL A 10 21.54 33.56 27.80
C VAL A 10 21.98 32.40 26.91
N ALA A 11 23.19 31.87 27.09
CA ALA A 11 23.69 30.73 26.32
C ALA A 11 22.81 29.47 26.50
N ALA A 12 22.36 29.19 27.73
CA ALA A 12 21.49 28.06 28.03
C ALA A 12 20.11 28.20 27.35
N VAL A 13 19.52 29.40 27.38
CA VAL A 13 18.25 29.68 26.69
C VAL A 13 18.40 29.53 25.18
N VAL A 14 19.48 30.06 24.60
CA VAL A 14 19.77 29.91 23.16
C VAL A 14 19.92 28.44 22.80
N ALA A 15 20.66 27.65 23.59
CA ALA A 15 20.81 26.22 23.36
C ALA A 15 19.46 25.49 23.38
N LEU A 16 18.57 25.80 24.34
CA LEU A 16 17.24 25.21 24.43
C LEU A 16 16.38 25.55 23.19
N ILE A 17 16.42 26.81 22.74
CA ILE A 17 15.69 27.24 21.54
C ILE A 17 16.21 26.50 20.30
N VAL A 18 17.53 26.35 20.16
CA VAL A 18 18.14 25.61 19.04
C VAL A 18 17.69 24.14 19.06
N VAL A 19 17.74 23.47 20.21
CA VAL A 19 17.29 22.07 20.34
C VAL A 19 15.82 21.93 19.96
N LEU A 20 14.96 22.83 20.45
CA LEU A 20 13.54 22.82 20.11
C LEU A 20 13.31 23.05 18.61
N ALA A 21 14.01 24.03 18.01
CA ALA A 21 13.91 24.33 16.59
C ALA A 21 14.34 23.13 15.72
N VAL A 22 15.44 22.46 16.08
CA VAL A 22 15.91 21.25 15.39
C VAL A 22 14.90 20.11 15.54
N ALA A 23 14.36 19.87 16.74
CA ALA A 23 13.37 18.84 16.97
C ALA A 23 12.09 19.05 16.13
N LEU A 24 11.59 20.28 16.08
CA LEU A 24 10.43 20.65 15.25
C LEU A 24 10.72 20.50 13.75
N ALA A 25 11.93 20.86 13.31
CA ALA A 25 12.35 20.71 11.92
C ALA A 25 12.43 19.23 11.51
N LEU A 26 13.01 18.37 12.35
CA LEU A 26 13.09 16.93 12.11
C LEU A 26 11.69 16.30 12.05
N ARG A 27 10.82 16.64 13.00
CA ARG A 27 9.43 16.17 13.02
C ARG A 27 8.68 16.57 11.76
N LYS A 28 8.80 17.83 11.34
CA LYS A 28 8.15 18.33 10.12
C LYS A 28 8.66 17.62 8.87
N ARG A 29 9.95 17.30 8.80
CA ARG A 29 10.53 16.52 7.69
C ARG A 29 9.97 15.10 7.67
N HIS A 30 9.92 14.44 8.83
CA HIS A 30 9.38 13.09 8.96
C HIS A 30 7.92 13.00 8.49
N THR A 31 7.06 13.89 8.99
CA THR A 31 5.66 13.97 8.57
C THR A 31 5.52 14.15 7.06
N ARG A 32 6.35 15.03 6.45
CA ARG A 32 6.34 15.24 5.00
C ARG A 32 6.75 13.98 4.24
N THR A 33 7.83 13.31 4.66
CA THR A 33 8.27 12.07 4.03
C THR A 33 7.19 11.00 4.06
N LEU A 34 6.48 10.84 5.18
CA LEU A 34 5.37 9.90 5.28
C LEU A 34 4.17 10.32 4.43
N ALA A 35 3.78 11.59 4.46
CA ALA A 35 2.68 12.10 3.65
C ALA A 35 2.97 11.99 2.15
N ASP A 36 4.18 12.31 1.71
CA ASP A 36 4.60 12.21 0.31
C ASP A 36 4.67 10.74 -0.15
N ARG A 37 5.12 9.83 0.73
CA ARG A 37 5.21 8.40 0.43
C ARG A 37 3.84 7.71 0.38
N PHE A 38 3.02 7.91 1.40
CA PHE A 38 1.74 7.19 1.54
C PHE A 38 0.56 7.91 0.89
N GLY A 39 0.66 9.21 0.62
CA GLY A 39 -0.39 10.00 -0.01
C GLY A 39 -1.73 9.85 0.73
N PRO A 40 -2.82 9.43 0.06
CA PRO A 40 -4.14 9.25 0.69
C PRO A 40 -4.15 8.28 1.88
N GLU A 41 -3.23 7.31 1.95
CA GLU A 41 -3.17 6.39 3.10
C GLU A 41 -2.62 7.05 4.36
N TYR A 42 -1.89 8.17 4.23
CA TYR A 42 -1.50 8.97 5.39
C TYR A 42 -2.75 9.61 6.02
N ASP A 43 -3.64 10.17 5.21
CA ASP A 43 -4.89 10.77 5.68
C ASP A 43 -5.81 9.71 6.31
N ARG A 44 -5.93 8.53 5.68
CA ARG A 44 -6.66 7.39 6.26
C ARG A 44 -6.08 6.96 7.62
N ALA A 45 -4.75 6.88 7.74
CA ALA A 45 -4.10 6.51 8.98
C ALA A 45 -4.37 7.53 10.09
N LEU A 46 -4.40 8.83 9.75
CA LEU A 46 -4.79 9.90 10.66
C LEU A 46 -6.24 9.77 11.12
N GLU A 47 -7.18 9.54 10.20
CA GLU A 47 -8.59 9.36 10.50
C GLU A 47 -8.83 8.14 11.40
N THR A 48 -8.13 7.04 11.13
CA THR A 48 -8.27 5.79 11.89
C THR A 48 -7.66 5.89 13.29
N ALA A 49 -6.48 6.50 13.41
CA ALA A 49 -5.75 6.56 14.69
C ALA A 49 -6.19 7.72 15.59
N GLY A 50 -6.82 8.76 15.04
CA GLY A 50 -7.26 9.98 15.73
C GLY A 50 -6.13 10.90 16.21
N GLU A 51 -4.89 10.41 16.27
CA GLU A 51 -3.71 11.15 16.69
C GLU A 51 -2.55 10.98 15.69
N ARG A 52 -1.92 12.10 15.31
CA ARG A 52 -0.79 12.10 14.37
C ARG A 52 0.36 11.20 14.81
N ALA A 53 0.71 11.21 16.10
CA ALA A 53 1.83 10.40 16.59
C ALA A 53 1.57 8.89 16.43
N LYS A 54 0.33 8.44 16.66
CA LYS A 54 -0.08 7.04 16.49
C LYS A 54 -0.13 6.65 15.01
N ALA A 55 -0.66 7.52 14.15
CA ALA A 55 -0.71 7.29 12.71
C ALA A 55 0.71 7.15 12.11
N GLU A 56 1.60 8.10 12.40
CA GLU A 56 2.99 8.06 11.91
C GLU A 56 3.73 6.81 12.41
N ALA A 57 3.58 6.45 13.69
CA ALA A 57 4.20 5.25 14.25
C ALA A 57 3.70 3.95 13.58
N GLU A 58 2.42 3.88 13.24
CA GLU A 58 1.84 2.74 12.52
C GLU A 58 2.36 2.66 11.07
N LEU A 59 2.50 3.79 10.37
CA LEU A 59 3.07 3.85 9.02
C LEU A 59 4.56 3.44 9.00
N ASP A 60 5.31 3.83 10.02
CA ASP A 60 6.70 3.37 10.20
C ASP A 60 6.75 1.86 10.48
N ALA A 61 5.86 1.35 11.33
CA ALA A 61 5.77 -0.08 11.62
C ALA A 61 5.42 -0.89 10.36
N ARG A 62 4.48 -0.40 9.54
CA ARG A 62 4.16 -0.97 8.21
C ARG A 62 5.38 -1.03 7.31
N THR A 63 6.10 0.08 7.19
CA THR A 63 7.32 0.15 6.38
C THR A 63 8.34 -0.90 6.82
N LYS A 64 8.63 -0.97 8.11
CA LYS A 64 9.58 -1.94 8.67
C LYS A 64 9.14 -3.37 8.43
N ARG A 65 7.85 -3.71 8.55
CA ARG A 65 7.38 -5.07 8.24
C ARG A 65 7.62 -5.42 6.79
N VAL A 66 7.24 -4.54 5.87
CA VAL A 66 7.33 -4.78 4.42
C VAL A 66 8.78 -4.92 3.95
N GLU A 67 9.72 -4.19 4.54
CA GLU A 67 11.16 -4.33 4.26
C GLU A 67 11.70 -5.75 4.50
N HIS A 68 11.07 -6.54 5.38
CA HIS A 68 11.47 -7.92 5.69
C HIS A 68 10.65 -8.98 4.95
N LEU A 69 9.69 -8.57 4.10
CA LEU A 69 8.89 -9.52 3.33
C LEU A 69 9.68 -10.03 2.13
N PRO A 70 9.60 -11.34 1.82
CA PRO A 70 10.27 -11.93 0.66
C PRO A 70 9.48 -11.65 -0.63
N ILE A 71 9.21 -10.37 -0.92
CA ILE A 71 8.45 -9.96 -2.11
C ILE A 71 9.33 -10.16 -3.35
N ARG A 72 8.90 -11.03 -4.25
CA ARG A 72 9.62 -11.34 -5.50
C ARG A 72 8.78 -11.01 -6.74
N PRO A 73 9.43 -10.80 -7.90
CA PRO A 73 8.73 -10.82 -9.19
C PRO A 73 8.19 -12.22 -9.49
N LEU A 74 7.20 -12.27 -10.39
CA LEU A 74 6.69 -13.52 -10.93
C LEU A 74 7.67 -14.11 -11.95
N THR A 75 7.74 -15.44 -12.02
CA THR A 75 8.39 -16.13 -13.15
C THR A 75 7.59 -15.92 -14.43
N THR A 76 8.22 -16.14 -15.59
CA THR A 76 7.54 -16.05 -16.90
C THR A 76 6.29 -16.93 -16.96
N THR A 77 6.39 -18.18 -16.50
CA THR A 77 5.25 -19.12 -16.48
C THR A 77 4.13 -18.67 -15.54
N GLU A 78 4.47 -18.17 -14.34
CA GLU A 78 3.47 -17.62 -13.41
C GLU A 78 2.76 -16.40 -14.02
N HIS A 79 3.53 -15.50 -14.62
CA HIS A 79 3.03 -14.31 -15.30
C HIS A 79 2.05 -14.66 -16.42
N GLU A 80 2.43 -15.54 -17.35
CA GLU A 80 1.57 -15.99 -18.46
C GLU A 80 0.29 -16.66 -17.96
N ARG A 81 0.40 -17.53 -16.94
CA ARG A 81 -0.75 -18.19 -16.32
C ARG A 81 -1.73 -17.16 -15.75
N PHE A 82 -1.24 -16.22 -14.94
CA PHE A 82 -2.10 -15.21 -14.34
C PHE A 82 -2.72 -14.28 -15.38
N ALA A 83 -1.97 -13.87 -16.41
CA ALA A 83 -2.49 -13.09 -17.52
C ALA A 83 -3.61 -13.82 -18.29
N GLY A 84 -3.50 -15.15 -18.44
CA GLY A 84 -4.55 -15.99 -18.99
C GLY A 84 -5.81 -15.99 -18.12
N LEU A 85 -5.64 -16.24 -16.82
CA LEU A 85 -6.75 -16.27 -15.86
C LEU A 85 -7.48 -14.91 -15.77
N TRP A 86 -6.73 -13.81 -15.81
CA TRP A 86 -7.30 -12.47 -15.82
C TRP A 86 -8.19 -12.22 -17.03
N ARG A 87 -7.73 -12.61 -18.24
CA ARG A 87 -8.55 -12.51 -19.46
C ARG A 87 -9.85 -13.30 -19.34
N SER A 88 -9.81 -14.52 -18.84
CA SER A 88 -11.02 -15.33 -18.61
C SER A 88 -11.99 -14.67 -17.62
N ALA A 89 -11.48 -14.05 -16.55
CA ALA A 89 -12.32 -13.29 -15.62
C ALA A 89 -12.99 -12.08 -16.30
N GLN A 90 -12.26 -11.35 -17.16
CA GLN A 90 -12.82 -10.24 -17.93
C GLN A 90 -13.90 -10.68 -18.92
N GLU A 91 -13.70 -11.78 -19.64
CA GLU A 91 -14.70 -12.32 -20.57
C GLU A 91 -15.99 -12.70 -19.84
N ARG A 92 -15.87 -13.33 -18.67
CA ARG A 92 -17.02 -13.71 -17.83
C ARG A 92 -17.81 -12.51 -17.32
N PHE A 93 -17.22 -11.31 -17.25
CA PHE A 93 -17.93 -10.12 -16.78
C PHE A 93 -19.17 -9.81 -17.63
N VAL A 94 -19.15 -10.15 -18.92
CA VAL A 94 -20.29 -9.91 -19.82
C VAL A 94 -21.50 -10.73 -19.40
N ASP A 95 -21.29 -12.00 -19.04
CA ASP A 95 -22.37 -12.94 -18.70
C ASP A 95 -22.72 -12.92 -17.21
N SER A 96 -21.72 -12.72 -16.35
CA SER A 96 -21.87 -12.74 -14.89
C SER A 96 -20.93 -11.73 -14.22
N PRO A 97 -21.32 -10.44 -14.17
CA PRO A 97 -20.52 -9.39 -13.53
C PRO A 97 -20.11 -9.69 -12.07
N PRO A 98 -21.01 -10.20 -11.18
CA PRO A 98 -20.62 -10.50 -9.80
C PRO A 98 -19.58 -11.60 -9.70
N ALA A 99 -19.70 -12.67 -10.49
CA ALA A 99 -18.74 -13.77 -10.50
C ALA A 99 -17.36 -13.30 -11.00
N ALA A 100 -17.33 -12.50 -12.07
CA ALA A 100 -16.10 -11.93 -12.59
C ALA A 100 -15.37 -11.04 -11.57
N VAL A 101 -16.09 -10.21 -10.82
CA VAL A 101 -15.50 -9.37 -9.76
C VAL A 101 -14.97 -10.20 -8.61
N ALA A 102 -15.67 -11.26 -8.20
CA ALA A 102 -15.20 -12.18 -7.17
C ALA A 102 -13.92 -12.93 -7.61
N GLU A 103 -13.87 -13.36 -8.87
CA GLU A 103 -12.67 -13.99 -9.43
C GLU A 103 -11.50 -13.00 -9.55
N ALA A 104 -11.76 -11.74 -9.89
CA ALA A 104 -10.73 -10.70 -9.91
C ALA A 104 -10.10 -10.47 -8.51
N ASP A 105 -10.92 -10.41 -7.45
CA ASP A 105 -10.44 -10.31 -6.06
C ASP A 105 -9.56 -11.52 -5.67
N GLN A 106 -9.99 -12.73 -6.05
CA GLN A 106 -9.24 -13.96 -5.82
C GLN A 106 -7.92 -13.96 -6.58
N LEU A 107 -7.91 -13.55 -7.85
CA LEU A 107 -6.69 -13.49 -8.66
C LEU A 107 -5.68 -12.50 -8.09
N VAL A 108 -6.11 -11.31 -7.70
CA VAL A 108 -5.22 -10.32 -7.07
C VAL A 108 -4.62 -10.88 -5.77
N THR A 109 -5.44 -11.52 -4.94
CA THR A 109 -4.98 -12.15 -3.69
C THR A 109 -3.97 -13.28 -3.96
N GLU A 110 -4.23 -14.10 -4.99
CA GLU A 110 -3.36 -15.22 -5.36
C GLU A 110 -2.03 -14.75 -5.96
N VAL A 111 -2.03 -13.68 -6.77
CA VAL A 111 -0.79 -13.06 -7.25
C VAL A 111 0.01 -12.50 -6.08
N MET A 112 -0.62 -11.79 -5.15
CA MET A 112 0.04 -11.30 -3.93
C MET A 112 0.69 -12.45 -3.14
N ARG A 113 -0.03 -13.56 -2.98
CA ARG A 113 0.48 -14.76 -2.29
C ARG A 113 1.72 -15.32 -2.97
N VAL A 114 1.67 -15.49 -4.29
CA VAL A 114 2.80 -16.03 -5.07
C VAL A 114 4.01 -15.10 -5.00
N ARG A 115 3.77 -13.78 -5.00
CA ARG A 115 4.82 -12.78 -4.84
C ARG A 115 5.41 -12.73 -3.44
N GLY A 116 4.79 -13.35 -2.42
CA GLY A 116 5.32 -13.40 -1.06
C GLY A 116 4.70 -12.40 -0.08
N TYR A 117 3.58 -11.76 -0.43
CA TYR A 117 2.80 -10.99 0.53
C TYR A 117 2.13 -11.93 1.55
N PRO A 118 2.02 -11.52 2.83
CA PRO A 118 1.38 -12.33 3.86
C PRO A 118 -0.12 -12.44 3.60
N MET A 119 -0.70 -13.63 3.82
CA MET A 119 -2.15 -13.88 3.68
C MET A 119 -2.91 -13.59 4.98
N THR A 120 -2.73 -12.39 5.52
CA THR A 120 -3.48 -11.88 6.67
C THR A 120 -4.88 -11.43 6.25
N ASP A 121 -5.64 -10.83 7.18
CA ASP A 121 -6.88 -10.14 6.84
C ASP A 121 -6.65 -9.04 5.79
N PHE A 122 -7.73 -8.68 5.11
CA PHE A 122 -7.72 -7.72 4.01
C PHE A 122 -7.10 -6.37 4.41
N GLU A 123 -7.46 -5.84 5.58
CA GLU A 123 -7.01 -4.51 6.01
C GLU A 123 -5.51 -4.48 6.22
N GLN A 124 -4.96 -5.54 6.82
CA GLN A 124 -3.52 -5.70 7.01
C GLN A 124 -2.79 -5.86 5.66
N ARG A 125 -3.31 -6.67 4.73
CA ARG A 125 -2.70 -6.83 3.40
C ARG A 125 -2.69 -5.52 2.62
N ALA A 126 -3.80 -4.79 2.64
CA ALA A 126 -3.91 -3.48 2.00
C ALA A 126 -2.95 -2.46 2.66
N ALA A 127 -2.81 -2.50 3.98
CA ALA A 127 -1.86 -1.66 4.71
C ALA A 127 -0.39 -1.97 4.37
N ASP A 128 -0.04 -3.23 4.14
CA ASP A 128 1.32 -3.60 3.71
C ASP A 128 1.54 -3.26 2.22
N LEU A 129 0.51 -3.43 1.38
CA LEU A 129 0.56 -3.03 -0.03
C LEU A 129 0.83 -1.54 -0.21
N SER A 130 0.27 -0.67 0.65
CA SER A 130 0.43 0.78 0.52
C SER A 130 1.86 1.27 0.70
N VAL A 131 2.75 0.47 1.29
CA VAL A 131 4.16 0.81 1.44
C VAL A 131 4.88 0.85 0.08
N VAL A 132 4.46 0.00 -0.86
CA VAL A 132 5.04 -0.15 -2.20
C VAL A 132 4.15 0.51 -3.26
N HIS A 133 2.83 0.37 -3.12
CA HIS A 133 1.84 0.82 -4.10
C HIS A 133 0.78 1.76 -3.45
N PRO A 134 1.20 2.92 -2.93
CA PRO A 134 0.34 3.84 -2.17
C PRO A 134 -0.83 4.40 -2.98
N GLN A 135 -0.70 4.49 -4.32
CA GLN A 135 -1.77 5.01 -5.18
C GLN A 135 -2.81 3.95 -5.55
N LEU A 136 -2.44 2.66 -5.49
CA LEU A 136 -3.31 1.56 -5.94
C LEU A 136 -4.09 0.93 -4.80
N VAL A 137 -3.63 1.09 -3.55
CA VAL A 137 -4.35 0.58 -2.37
C VAL A 137 -5.75 1.21 -2.21
N THR A 138 -5.94 2.49 -2.56
CA THR A 138 -7.26 3.12 -2.54
C THR A 138 -8.22 2.40 -3.49
N ASN A 139 -7.76 2.09 -4.70
CA ASN A 139 -8.52 1.31 -5.69
C ASN A 139 -8.78 -0.11 -5.17
N TYR A 140 -7.79 -0.75 -4.57
CA TYR A 140 -7.94 -2.09 -3.99
C TYR A 140 -9.04 -2.15 -2.93
N ARG A 141 -9.04 -1.18 -2.01
CA ARG A 141 -10.05 -1.05 -0.95
C ARG A 141 -11.44 -0.78 -1.50
N ALA A 142 -11.56 0.11 -2.49
CA ALA A 142 -12.82 0.38 -3.15
C ALA A 142 -13.37 -0.87 -3.86
N ALA A 143 -12.51 -1.57 -4.63
CA ALA A 143 -12.88 -2.79 -5.33
C ALA A 143 -13.31 -3.91 -4.37
N HIS A 144 -12.59 -4.08 -3.26
CA HIS A 144 -12.90 -5.11 -2.26
C HIS A 144 -14.22 -4.83 -1.54
N ALA A 145 -14.48 -3.57 -1.18
CA ALA A 145 -15.77 -3.18 -0.60
C ALA A 145 -16.93 -3.52 -1.55
N ILE A 146 -16.78 -3.25 -2.85
CA ILE A 146 -17.79 -3.60 -3.86
C ILE A 146 -17.92 -5.12 -3.99
N ALA A 147 -16.81 -5.86 -4.05
CA ALA A 147 -16.82 -7.32 -4.17
C ALA A 147 -17.54 -7.98 -3.00
N VAL A 148 -17.25 -7.56 -1.76
CA VAL A 148 -17.92 -8.07 -0.55
C VAL A 148 -19.42 -7.75 -0.55
N ASN A 149 -19.81 -6.55 -0.96
CA ASN A 149 -21.22 -6.15 -1.02
C ASN A 149 -21.99 -6.80 -2.17
N SER A 150 -21.31 -7.16 -3.26
CA SER A 150 -21.93 -7.82 -4.42
C SER A 150 -22.44 -9.22 -4.11
N ALA A 151 -21.79 -9.94 -3.19
CA ALA A 151 -22.25 -11.23 -2.69
C ALA A 151 -23.62 -11.13 -1.99
N GLY A 152 -23.99 -9.93 -1.51
CA GLY A 152 -25.29 -9.61 -0.91
C GLY A 152 -26.33 -9.04 -1.88
N GLN A 153 -26.08 -8.99 -3.19
CA GLN A 153 -26.93 -8.36 -4.23
C GLN A 153 -27.14 -6.84 -4.07
N GLN A 154 -26.22 -6.16 -3.37
CA GLN A 154 -26.36 -4.73 -3.06
C GLN A 154 -25.57 -3.80 -4.00
N ALA A 155 -24.72 -4.35 -4.87
CA ALA A 155 -23.90 -3.58 -5.81
C ALA A 155 -24.61 -3.43 -7.16
N SER A 156 -24.59 -2.22 -7.73
CA SER A 156 -25.08 -2.00 -9.10
C SER A 156 -24.10 -2.55 -10.14
N THR A 157 -24.56 -2.82 -11.35
CA THR A 157 -23.68 -3.25 -12.47
C THR A 157 -22.56 -2.23 -12.75
N GLU A 158 -22.84 -0.94 -12.55
CA GLU A 158 -21.83 0.11 -12.70
C GLU A 158 -20.77 0.04 -11.60
N ASP A 159 -21.15 -0.25 -10.35
CA ASP A 159 -20.19 -0.48 -9.26
C ASP A 159 -19.29 -1.67 -9.58
N LEU A 160 -19.88 -2.77 -10.08
CA LEU A 160 -19.12 -3.95 -10.49
C LEU A 160 -18.14 -3.64 -11.63
N ARG A 161 -18.53 -2.78 -12.57
CA ARG A 161 -17.65 -2.31 -13.64
C ARG A 161 -16.48 -1.50 -13.09
N GLN A 162 -16.72 -0.62 -12.11
CA GLN A 162 -15.65 0.14 -11.45
C GLN A 162 -14.73 -0.78 -10.65
N ALA A 163 -15.26 -1.78 -9.95
CA ALA A 163 -14.46 -2.77 -9.24
C ALA A 163 -13.50 -3.52 -10.18
N MET A 164 -13.97 -3.93 -11.37
CA MET A 164 -13.11 -4.54 -12.38
C MET A 164 -11.98 -3.61 -12.83
N VAL A 165 -12.26 -2.31 -13.02
CA VAL A 165 -11.24 -1.32 -13.40
C VAL A 165 -10.20 -1.16 -12.29
N HIS A 166 -10.64 -1.08 -11.03
CA HIS A 166 -9.77 -0.96 -9.87
C HIS A 166 -8.90 -2.20 -9.66
N TYR A 167 -9.47 -3.40 -9.78
CA TYR A 167 -8.69 -4.64 -9.71
C TYR A 167 -7.71 -4.75 -10.87
N ARG A 168 -8.09 -4.33 -12.09
CA ARG A 168 -7.17 -4.34 -13.24
C ARG A 168 -5.92 -3.52 -12.98
N ALA A 169 -6.09 -2.29 -12.49
CA ALA A 169 -4.98 -1.38 -12.23
C ALA A 169 -3.98 -1.99 -11.22
N LEU A 170 -4.48 -2.64 -10.17
CA LEU A 170 -3.63 -3.34 -9.22
C LEU A 170 -3.04 -4.63 -9.79
N PHE A 171 -3.82 -5.40 -10.54
CA PHE A 171 -3.39 -6.65 -11.14
C PHE A 171 -2.25 -6.42 -12.13
N GLU A 172 -2.34 -5.42 -13.00
CA GLU A 172 -1.28 -5.09 -13.97
C GLU A 172 0.03 -4.70 -13.27
N GLU A 173 -0.04 -3.93 -12.18
CA GLU A 173 1.12 -3.58 -11.37
C GLU A 173 1.74 -4.80 -10.67
N LEU A 174 0.90 -5.65 -10.08
CA LEU A 174 1.34 -6.89 -9.43
C LEU A 174 1.84 -7.93 -10.41
N LEU A 175 1.35 -7.92 -11.65
CA LEU A 175 1.83 -8.80 -12.71
C LEU A 175 3.25 -8.36 -13.09
N GLY A 176 3.47 -7.05 -13.28
CA GLY A 176 4.78 -6.44 -13.54
C GLY A 176 5.51 -7.05 -14.74
N ALA A 177 6.80 -6.77 -14.88
CA ALA A 177 7.64 -7.52 -15.83
C ALA A 177 7.99 -8.89 -15.23
N PRO A 178 7.96 -9.99 -16.03
CA PRO A 178 8.42 -11.29 -15.56
C PRO A 178 9.91 -11.22 -15.23
N ALA A 179 10.34 -11.99 -14.23
CA ALA A 179 11.76 -12.18 -13.97
C ALA A 179 12.41 -12.78 -15.23
N SER A 180 13.40 -12.08 -15.81
CA SER A 180 14.20 -12.62 -16.89
C SER A 180 14.81 -13.95 -16.42
N GLU A 181 14.40 -15.07 -17.00
CA GLU A 181 15.08 -16.34 -16.75
C GLU A 181 16.55 -16.17 -17.16
N PRO A 182 17.52 -16.58 -16.32
CA PRO A 182 18.91 -16.56 -16.74
C PRO A 182 19.03 -17.43 -17.99
N GLU A 183 19.43 -16.82 -19.09
CA GLU A 183 19.75 -17.48 -20.35
C GLU A 183 20.67 -18.64 -20.01
N LEU A 184 20.14 -19.86 -20.11
CA LEU A 184 20.88 -21.10 -19.90
C LEU A 184 21.92 -21.16 -21.04
N VAL A 185 23.09 -20.57 -20.80
CA VAL A 185 24.23 -20.66 -21.69
C VAL A 185 24.63 -22.13 -21.72
N ALA A 186 24.12 -22.84 -22.73
CA ALA A 186 24.59 -24.17 -23.08
C ALA A 186 26.07 -24.05 -23.47
N HIS A 187 26.95 -24.57 -22.63
CA HIS A 187 28.35 -24.85 -22.95
C HIS A 187 28.49 -26.23 -23.57
#